data_AF-A0A1H8KCH7-F1
#
_entry.id   AF-A0A1H8KCH7-F1
#
_cell.length_a   1.000
_cell.length_b   1.000
_cell.length_c   1.000
_cell.angle_alpha   90.00
_cell.angle_beta   90.00
_cell.angle_gamma   90.00
#
_symmetry.space_group_name_H-M   'P 1'
#
loop_
_entity.id
_entity.type
_entity.pdbx_description
1 polymer ?
#
loop_
_entity_poly.entity_id
_entity_poly.type
_entity_poly.pdbx_seq_one_letter_code
_entity_poly.pdbx_strand_id
1 'polypeptide(L)' 'MSLEQLNYLEHLQLGYEGEVQLGQAIQQSKVNGVYLQDLLISINQTEVQIDALIVKNQQLYVLEVKNYQGDYYLENDCWY' A
#
# COMPACT_ATOMS: atom_id res chain seq x y z
N MET A 1 -2.26 -27.32 8.78
CA MET A 1 -2.07 -26.38 7.66
C MET A 1 -0.80 -26.78 6.95
N SER A 2 -0.75 -26.73 5.62
CA SER A 2 0.48 -27.00 4.85
C SER A 2 1.46 -25.83 4.99
N LEU A 3 2.74 -26.06 4.67
CA LEU A 3 3.76 -25.01 4.63
C LEU A 3 3.38 -23.89 3.64
N GLU A 4 2.79 -24.24 2.49
CA GLU A 4 2.31 -23.27 1.50
C GLU A 4 1.22 -22.36 2.06
N GLN A 5 0.28 -22.90 2.85
CA GLN A 5 -0.78 -22.12 3.48
C GLN A 5 -0.23 -21.16 4.53
N LEU A 6 0.80 -21.56 5.28
CA LEU A 6 1.47 -20.70 6.24
C LEU A 6 2.15 -19.52 5.56
N ASN A 7 2.95 -19.78 4.52
CA ASN A 7 3.62 -18.73 3.75
C ASN A 7 2.61 -17.76 3.12
N TYR A 8 1.50 -18.27 2.59
CA TYR A 8 0.44 -17.44 2.04
C TYR A 8 -0.18 -16.51 3.09
N LEU A 9 -0.48 -17.01 4.29
CA LEU A 9 -1.01 -16.19 5.38
C LEU A 9 0.00 -15.15 5.85
N GLU A 10 1.29 -15.50 5.91
CA GLU A 10 2.36 -14.56 6.26
C GLU A 10 2.45 -13.42 5.24
N HIS A 11 2.40 -13.73 3.94
CA HIS A 11 2.40 -12.69 2.90
C HIS A 11 1.18 -11.76 2.99
N LEU A 12 -0.01 -12.30 3.26
CA LEU A 12 -1.21 -11.48 3.48
C LEU A 12 -1.08 -10.59 4.70
N GLN A 13 -0.53 -11.13 5.79
CA GLN A 13 -0.29 -10.37 7.01
C GLN A 13 0.70 -9.23 6.77
N LEU A 14 1.79 -9.47 6.05
CA LEU A 14 2.77 -8.44 5.71
C LEU A 14 2.16 -7.32 4.87
N GLY A 15 1.35 -7.66 3.86
CA GLY A 15 0.64 -6.67 3.05
C GLY A 15 -0.26 -5.78 3.91
N TYR A 16 -1.10 -6.41 4.74
CA TYR A 16 -2.00 -5.71 5.65
C TYR A 16 -1.26 -4.80 6.64
N GLU A 17 -0.19 -5.29 7.26
CA GLU A 17 0.63 -4.49 8.18
C GLU A 17 1.24 -3.26 7.50
N GLY A 18 1.69 -3.41 6.25
CA GLY A 18 2.20 -2.29 5.44
C GLY A 18 1.14 -1.22 5.18
N GLU A 19 -0.07 -1.62 4.79
CA GLU A 19 -1.18 -0.70 4.54
C GLU A 19 -1.59 0.06 5.81
N VAL A 20 -1.63 -0.63 6.95
CA VAL A 20 -1.90 -0.02 8.26
C VAL A 20 -0.84 1.02 8.61
N GLN A 21 0.45 0.69 8.41
CA GLN A 21 1.55 1.63 8.67
C GLN A 21 1.48 2.87 7.77
N LEU A 22 1.19 2.69 6.47
CA LEU A 22 0.98 3.81 5.57
C LEU A 22 -0.19 4.70 6.03
N GLY A 23 -1.34 4.10 6.36
CA GLY A 23 -2.51 4.83 6.83
C GLY A 23 -2.20 5.69 8.07
N GLN A 24 -1.44 5.15 9.02
CA GLN A 24 -0.97 5.90 10.20
C GLN A 24 -0.03 7.06 9.81
N ALA A 25 0.93 6.82 8.91
CA ALA A 25 1.86 7.86 8.45
C ALA A 25 1.11 9.01 7.73
N ILE A 26 0.13 8.69 6.90
CA ILE A 26 -0.70 9.70 6.22
C ILE A 26 -1.50 10.51 7.24
N GLN A 27 -2.13 9.88 8.23
CA GLN A 27 -2.85 10.58 9.29
C GLN A 27 -1.93 11.53 10.08
N GLN A 28 -0.72 11.10 10.42
CA GLN A 28 0.27 11.91 11.14
C GLN A 28 0.81 13.08 10.31
N SER A 29 0.98 12.88 9.00
CA SER A 29 1.46 13.91 8.07
C SER A 29 0.48 15.07 7.88
N LYS A 30 -0.79 14.92 8.33
CA LYS A 30 -1.87 15.90 8.17
C LYS A 30 -2.03 16.35 6.71
N VAL A 31 -2.01 15.39 5.79
CA VAL A 31 -2.29 15.64 4.38
C VAL A 31 -3.58 16.44 4.24
N ASN A 32 -3.47 17.67 3.72
CA ASN A 32 -4.62 18.50 3.37
C ASN A 32 -5.18 18.02 2.03
N GLY A 33 -6.02 16.98 2.06
CA GLY A 33 -6.61 16.30 0.91
C GLY A 33 -7.54 15.17 1.34
N VAL A 34 -8.12 14.47 0.37
CA VAL A 34 -8.92 13.26 0.62
C VAL A 34 -7.99 12.06 0.53
N TYR A 35 -7.98 11.23 1.56
CA TYR A 35 -7.28 9.95 1.59
C TYR A 35 -8.32 8.82 1.57
N LEU A 36 -8.16 7.91 0.61
CA LEU A 36 -8.96 6.70 0.44
C LEU A 36 -8.02 5.49 0.45
N GLN A 37 -8.45 4.40 1.06
CA GLN A 37 -7.69 3.15 1.18
C GLN A 37 -8.56 1.97 0.76
N ASP A 38 -7.93 0.86 0.36
CA ASP A 38 -8.59 -0.40 -0.02
C ASP A 38 -9.71 -0.20 -1.06
N LEU A 39 -9.36 0.47 -2.16
CA LEU A 39 -10.30 0.78 -3.22
C LEU A 39 -10.36 -0.35 -4.25
N LEU A 40 -11.49 -1.05 -4.29
CA LEU A 40 -11.82 -1.96 -5.38
C LEU A 40 -12.67 -1.24 -6.44
N ILE A 41 -12.14 -1.07 -7.65
CA ILE A 41 -12.78 -0.33 -8.73
C ILE A 41 -13.00 -1.27 -9.92
N SER A 42 -14.19 -1.21 -10.53
CA SER A 42 -14.48 -1.94 -11.77
C SER A 42 -14.39 -1.00 -12.98
N ILE A 43 -13.50 -1.32 -13.93
CA ILE A 43 -13.31 -0.59 -15.18
C ILE A 43 -13.41 -1.59 -16.32
N ASN A 44 -14.38 -1.40 -17.23
CA ASN A 44 -14.58 -2.28 -18.39
C ASN A 44 -14.60 -3.78 -18.02
N GLN A 45 -15.34 -4.15 -16.96
CA GLN A 45 -15.44 -5.52 -16.45
C GLN A 45 -14.14 -6.08 -15.84
N THR A 46 -13.09 -5.25 -15.68
CA THR A 46 -11.87 -5.59 -14.96
C THR A 46 -11.90 -4.96 -13.58
N GLU A 47 -11.66 -5.75 -12.54
CA GLU A 47 -11.49 -5.25 -11.19
C GLU A 47 -10.03 -4.86 -10.97
N VAL A 48 -9.82 -3.65 -10.45
CA VAL A 48 -8.51 -3.10 -10.12
C VAL A 48 -8.55 -2.70 -8.65
N GLN A 49 -7.56 -3.18 -7.90
CA GLN A 49 -7.33 -2.78 -6.52
C GLN A 49 -6.35 -1.60 -6.49
N ILE A 50 -6.65 -0.60 -5.69
CA ILE A 50 -5.75 0.50 -5.35
C ILE A 50 -5.62 0.53 -3.83
N ASP A 51 -4.42 0.23 -3.33
CA ASP A 51 -4.14 0.16 -1.89
C ASP A 51 -4.42 1.51 -1.22
N ALA A 52 -3.94 2.60 -1.82
CA ALA A 52 -4.17 3.95 -1.33
C ALA A 52 -4.25 5.00 -2.46
N LEU A 53 -5.18 5.95 -2.29
CA LEU A 53 -5.38 7.09 -3.19
C LEU A 53 -5.45 8.39 -2.37
N ILE A 54 -4.64 9.38 -2.77
CA ILE A 54 -4.73 10.74 -2.24
C ILE A 54 -5.18 11.69 -3.35
N VAL A 55 -6.24 12.45 -3.08
CA VAL A 55 -6.74 13.51 -3.95
C VAL A 55 -6.42 14.86 -3.30
N LYS A 56 -5.55 15.63 -3.94
CA LYS A 56 -5.09 16.92 -3.43
C LYS A 56 -4.66 17.85 -4.56
N ASN A 57 -4.99 19.14 -4.48
CA ASN A 57 -4.51 20.17 -5.42
C ASN A 57 -4.74 19.82 -6.90
N GLN A 58 -5.90 19.23 -7.24
CA GLN A 58 -6.22 18.76 -8.60
C GLN A 58 -5.28 17.67 -9.13
N GLN A 59 -4.58 16.96 -8.23
CA GLN A 59 -3.71 15.85 -8.52
C GLN A 59 -4.20 14.58 -7.81
N LEU A 60 -3.93 13.44 -8.44
CA LEU A 60 -4.16 12.10 -7.90
C LEU A 60 -2.81 11.46 -7.62
N TYR A 61 -2.63 10.99 -6.41
CA TYR A 61 -1.46 10.21 -6.00
C TYR A 61 -1.95 8.79 -5.72
N VAL A 62 -1.64 7.87 -6.61
CA VAL A 62 -1.92 6.43 -6.48
C VAL A 62 -0.71 5.80 -5.82
N LEU A 63 -0.91 5.11 -4.71
CA LEU A 63 0.14 4.48 -3.93
C LEU A 63 -0.08 2.97 -3.91
N GLU A 64 0.95 2.24 -4.33
CA GLU A 64 1.02 0.78 -4.17
C GLU A 64 1.92 0.49 -2.97
N VAL A 65 1.45 -0.33 -2.04
CA VAL A 65 2.14 -0.61 -0.79
C VAL A 65 2.92 -1.90 -0.91
N LYS A 66 4.24 -1.84 -0.69
CA LYS A 66 5.10 -3.01 -0.62
C LYS A 66 5.81 -3.05 0.72
N ASN A 67 5.45 -4.03 1.55
CA ASN A 67 6.07 -4.25 2.84
C ASN A 67 7.05 -5.42 2.76
N TYR A 68 8.30 -5.11 2.39
CA TYR A 68 9.36 -6.11 2.32
C TYR A 68 10.10 -6.21 3.66
N GLN A 69 10.37 -7.43 4.10
CA GLN A 69 11.27 -7.67 5.22
C GLN A 69 12.72 -7.80 4.71
N GLY A 70 13.66 -7.24 5.46
CA GLY A 70 15.09 -7.22 5.12
C GLY A 70 15.75 -5.89 5.45
N ASP A 71 17.08 -5.86 5.37
CA ASP A 71 17.85 -4.63 5.47
C ASP A 71 17.90 -3.99 4.08
N TYR A 72 17.16 -2.89 3.91
CA TYR A 72 17.15 -2.09 2.68
C TYR A 72 17.82 -0.75 2.93
N TYR A 73 18.53 -0.24 1.93
CA TYR A 73 19.07 1.12 1.96
C TYR A 73 18.75 1.88 0.67
N LEU A 74 18.57 3.19 0.82
CA LEU A 74 18.34 4.10 -0.29
C LEU A 74 19.67 4.77 -0.66
N GLU A 75 20.14 4.51 -1.87
CA GLU A 75 21.32 5.18 -2.43
C GLU A 75 20.99 5.71 -3.83
N ASN A 76 21.21 7.00 -4.07
CA ASN A 76 20.93 7.67 -5.35
C ASN A 76 19.51 7.39 -5.89
N ASP A 77 18.49 7.54 -5.02
CA ASP A 77 17.07 7.28 -5.33
C ASP A 77 16.77 5.82 -5.77
N CYS A 78 17.68 4.88 -5.50
CA CYS A 78 17.54 3.47 -5.78
C CYS A 78 17.49 2.67 -4.47
N TRP A 79 16.57 1.69 -4.41
CA TRP A 79 16.46 0.74 -3.31
C TRP A 79 17.37 -0.46 -3.55
N TYR A 80 18.20 -0.78 -2.55
CA TYR A 80 19.11 -1.93 -2.53
C TYR A 80 18.83 -2.85 -1.34
#